data_AF-A0A939GAY2-F1
#
_entry.id   AF-A0A939GAY2-F1
#
_cell.length_a   1.000
_cell.length_b   1.000
_cell.length_c   1.000
_cell.angle_alpha   90.00
_cell.angle_beta   90.00
_cell.angle_gamma   90.00
#
_symmetry.space_group_name_H-M   'P 1'
#
loop_
_entity.id
_entity.type
_entity.pdbx_description
1 polymer ?
#
loop_
_entity_poly.entity_id
_entity_poly.type
_entity_poly.pdbx_seq_one_letter_code
_entity_poly.pdbx_strand_id
1 'polypeptide(L)'
;MLFISLRPWEGFLGVPAYVDMTLTEQIDGKDPYNKPVRTTKWFDYDVYQGNPVPPSGEFTLPDELYCLCSGIKTFDTDFYYSGYFYRFIVSEKFLLFIENNSFLEGAYDYCPLTVLSKKLEPITQQSYYLLRVFRFHQELINWQDSPTVPKKESFNKQVYYLELVLTKAEQEIPGLFFANQRGFSDCFFCTEPTKQLIDEQRFRGIALVSPADYVVEQQYRDDHLSATPKEARQRDKIRFAQ
;
A
#
# COMPACT_ATOMS: atom_id res chain seq x y z
N MET A 1 14.62 1.33 -15.71
CA MET A 1 13.39 2.14 -15.56
C MET A 1 12.64 1.70 -14.31
N LEU A 2 12.00 2.63 -13.60
CA LEU A 2 11.14 2.32 -12.43
C LEU A 2 9.66 2.34 -12.79
N PHE A 3 8.88 1.56 -12.04
CA PHE A 3 7.43 1.52 -12.07
C PHE A 3 6.86 1.75 -10.69
N ILE A 4 5.64 2.26 -10.64
CA ILE A 4 4.93 2.65 -9.42
C ILE A 4 3.63 1.86 -9.36
N SER A 5 3.34 1.26 -8.19
CA SER A 5 2.07 0.61 -7.96
C SER A 5 0.93 1.63 -7.90
N LEU A 6 -0.17 1.36 -8.60
CA LEU A 6 -1.42 2.08 -8.47
C LEU A 6 -2.40 1.30 -7.59
N ARG A 7 -3.14 2.06 -6.80
CA ARG A 7 -4.38 1.60 -6.16
C ARG A 7 -5.59 1.81 -7.07
N PRO A 8 -6.62 0.96 -7.00
CA PRO A 8 -7.91 1.23 -7.62
C PRO A 8 -8.53 2.54 -7.08
N TRP A 9 -9.33 3.20 -7.90
CA TRP A 9 -10.03 4.44 -7.51
C TRP A 9 -11.43 4.17 -6.97
N GLU A 10 -12.20 3.33 -7.64
CA GLU A 10 -13.54 2.90 -7.19
C GLU A 10 -13.51 1.45 -6.69
N GLY A 11 -12.52 0.68 -7.16
CA GLY A 11 -12.41 -0.73 -6.84
C GLY A 11 -13.30 -1.58 -7.74
N PHE A 12 -13.09 -2.88 -7.68
CA PHE A 12 -13.84 -3.87 -8.44
C PHE A 12 -14.09 -5.10 -7.56
N LEU A 13 -14.77 -6.12 -8.08
CA LEU A 13 -15.25 -7.24 -7.27
C LEU A 13 -14.13 -7.86 -6.42
N GLY A 14 -14.25 -7.73 -5.10
CA GLY A 14 -13.25 -8.20 -4.12
C GLY A 14 -12.01 -7.32 -3.95
N VAL A 15 -11.76 -6.34 -4.83
CA VAL A 15 -10.65 -5.39 -4.73
C VAL A 15 -11.20 -4.00 -4.40
N PRO A 16 -11.35 -3.65 -3.12
CA PRO A 16 -11.90 -2.35 -2.73
C PRO A 16 -10.89 -1.23 -2.99
N ALA A 17 -11.36 -0.05 -3.41
CA ALA A 17 -10.53 1.16 -3.45
C ALA A 17 -10.40 1.85 -2.09
N TYR A 18 -11.41 1.64 -1.24
CA TYR A 18 -11.45 2.11 0.14
C TYR A 18 -12.25 1.11 0.97
N VAL A 19 -11.76 0.86 2.17
CA VAL A 19 -12.40 0.03 3.19
C VAL A 19 -12.32 0.79 4.50
N ASP A 20 -13.48 1.11 5.05
CA ASP A 20 -13.58 1.57 6.43
C ASP A 20 -13.27 0.36 7.34
N MET A 21 -12.19 0.46 8.10
CA MET A 21 -11.66 -0.68 8.85
C MET A 21 -11.07 -0.32 10.21
N THR A 22 -11.18 -1.29 11.12
CA THR A 22 -10.56 -1.26 12.45
C THR A 22 -9.61 -2.44 12.61
N LEU A 23 -8.37 -2.14 13.00
CA LEU A 23 -7.39 -3.14 13.46
C LEU A 23 -7.46 -3.30 14.99
N THR A 24 -7.58 -4.55 15.45
CA THR A 24 -7.67 -4.92 16.88
C THR A 24 -6.91 -6.23 17.14
N GLU A 25 -6.34 -6.38 18.32
CA GLU A 25 -5.68 -7.61 18.78
C GLU A 25 -6.69 -8.68 19.22
N GLN A 26 -7.87 -8.24 19.68
CA GLN A 26 -8.88 -9.13 20.25
C GLN A 26 -10.28 -8.73 19.79
N ILE A 27 -11.14 -9.74 19.68
CA ILE A 27 -12.58 -9.56 19.51
C ILE A 27 -13.20 -9.71 20.90
N ASP A 28 -13.26 -8.61 21.64
CA ASP A 28 -13.89 -8.54 22.95
C ASP A 28 -15.05 -7.54 22.98
N GLY A 29 -16.04 -7.81 23.83
CA GLY A 29 -17.18 -6.95 24.09
C GLY A 29 -18.24 -6.94 22.99
N LYS A 30 -19.17 -5.98 23.11
CA LYS A 30 -20.34 -5.87 22.22
C LYS A 30 -20.07 -5.07 20.94
N ASP A 31 -18.96 -4.35 20.85
CA ASP A 31 -18.67 -3.43 19.75
C ASP A 31 -17.16 -3.32 19.45
N PRO A 32 -16.51 -4.42 19.03
CA PRO A 32 -15.07 -4.44 18.77
C PRO A 32 -14.67 -3.55 17.58
N TYR A 33 -15.63 -3.22 16.69
CA TYR A 33 -15.39 -2.31 15.56
C TYR A 33 -15.09 -0.88 16.00
N ASN A 34 -15.86 -0.35 16.97
CA ASN A 34 -15.66 1.01 17.47
C ASN A 34 -14.77 1.08 18.72
N LYS A 35 -14.47 -0.07 19.33
CA LYS A 35 -13.67 -0.17 20.56
C LYS A 35 -12.55 -1.23 20.39
N PRO A 36 -11.56 -0.97 19.52
CA PRO A 36 -10.46 -1.91 19.32
C PRO A 36 -9.64 -2.09 20.60
N VAL A 37 -9.18 -3.31 20.83
CA VAL A 37 -8.20 -3.65 21.88
C VAL A 37 -6.81 -3.56 21.27
N ARG A 38 -5.96 -2.73 21.88
CA ARG A 38 -4.56 -2.54 21.51
C ARG A 38 -3.75 -2.46 22.81
N THR A 39 -3.06 -3.53 23.17
CA THR A 39 -2.43 -3.66 24.48
C THR A 39 -1.04 -3.02 24.54
N THR A 40 -0.39 -2.82 23.39
CA THR A 40 0.91 -2.14 23.29
C THR A 40 0.84 -0.97 22.28
N LYS A 41 1.96 -0.27 22.08
CA LYS A 41 2.05 0.94 21.24
C LYS A 41 2.35 0.66 19.77
N TRP A 42 2.26 -0.59 19.32
CA TRP A 42 2.54 -0.96 17.91
C TRP A 42 1.71 -0.16 16.90
N PHE A 43 0.46 0.19 17.26
CA PHE A 43 -0.44 0.94 16.39
C PHE A 43 -0.05 2.41 16.25
N ASP A 44 0.60 2.98 17.25
CA ASP A 44 1.07 4.37 17.25
C ASP A 44 2.52 4.48 16.77
N TYR A 45 3.15 3.35 16.38
CA TYR A 45 4.51 3.36 15.86
C TYR A 45 4.64 4.24 14.61
N ASP A 46 5.57 5.18 14.69
CA ASP A 46 5.99 6.09 13.63
C ASP A 46 7.52 6.18 13.63
N VAL A 47 8.14 5.92 12.48
CA VAL A 47 9.61 5.99 12.32
C VAL A 47 10.15 7.41 12.54
N TYR A 48 9.33 8.44 12.34
CA TYR A 48 9.74 9.85 12.46
C TYR A 48 9.75 10.38 13.89
N GLN A 49 9.24 9.61 14.85
CA GLN A 49 9.22 10.00 16.27
C GLN A 49 10.45 9.52 17.04
N GLY A 50 11.50 9.08 16.35
CA GLY A 50 12.73 8.56 16.98
C GLY A 50 12.57 7.17 17.60
N ASN A 51 11.52 6.44 17.20
CA ASN A 51 11.28 5.08 17.67
C ASN A 51 12.34 4.09 17.10
N PRO A 52 12.55 2.93 17.75
CA PRO A 52 13.53 1.95 17.30
C PRO A 52 13.27 1.44 15.87
N VAL A 53 14.34 1.27 15.09
CA VAL A 53 14.31 0.70 13.73
C VAL A 53 15.32 -0.46 13.65
N PRO A 54 14.89 -1.73 13.62
CA PRO A 54 13.50 -2.20 13.53
C PRO A 54 12.68 -1.93 14.81
N PRO A 55 11.33 -1.90 14.70
CA PRO A 55 10.43 -1.84 15.84
C PRO A 55 10.76 -2.95 16.85
N SER A 56 10.75 -2.61 18.14
CA SER A 56 11.04 -3.54 19.23
C SER A 56 10.34 -3.11 20.52
N GLY A 57 10.29 -4.02 21.50
CA GLY A 57 9.62 -3.77 22.79
C GLY A 57 8.13 -3.49 22.60
N GLU A 58 7.65 -2.35 23.13
CA GLU A 58 6.24 -1.94 23.06
C GLU A 58 5.74 -1.59 21.64
N PHE A 59 6.63 -1.51 20.65
CA PHE A 59 6.29 -1.24 19.25
C PHE A 59 6.23 -2.49 18.36
N THR A 60 6.59 -3.66 18.90
CA THR A 60 6.54 -4.94 18.19
C THR A 60 5.09 -5.23 17.78
N LEU A 61 4.90 -5.69 16.53
CA LEU A 61 3.58 -6.18 16.13
C LEU A 61 3.13 -7.33 17.05
N PRO A 62 1.83 -7.44 17.34
CA PRO A 62 1.31 -8.60 18.07
C PRO A 62 1.38 -9.86 17.20
N ASP A 63 1.22 -11.03 17.82
CA ASP A 63 1.32 -12.33 17.14
C ASP A 63 0.22 -12.54 16.09
N GLU A 64 -0.94 -11.92 16.27
CA GLU A 64 -2.06 -11.93 15.32
C GLU A 64 -2.89 -10.64 15.47
N LEU A 65 -3.54 -10.23 14.39
CA LEU A 65 -4.51 -9.14 14.37
C LEU A 65 -5.83 -9.57 13.71
N TYR A 66 -6.90 -8.85 14.06
CA TYR A 66 -8.15 -8.85 13.32
C TYR A 66 -8.33 -7.52 12.58
N CYS A 67 -8.73 -7.58 11.32
CA CYS A 67 -9.20 -6.45 10.53
C CYS A 67 -10.71 -6.54 10.38
N LEU A 68 -11.44 -5.64 11.04
CA LEU A 68 -12.89 -5.57 10.96
C LEU A 68 -13.28 -4.55 9.90
N CYS A 69 -13.92 -4.99 8.83
CA CYS A 69 -14.27 -4.17 7.67
C CYS A 69 -15.77 -3.82 7.64
N SER A 70 -16.07 -2.59 7.24
CA SER A 70 -17.42 -2.08 7.00
C SER A 70 -17.65 -1.79 5.53
N GLY A 71 -18.90 -1.93 5.07
CA GLY A 71 -19.32 -1.55 3.72
C GLY A 71 -18.92 -2.53 2.60
N ILE A 72 -18.18 -3.59 2.89
CA ILE A 72 -17.76 -4.60 1.91
C ILE A 72 -18.25 -6.00 2.26
N LYS A 73 -18.45 -6.84 1.24
CA LYS A 73 -18.85 -8.25 1.38
C LYS A 73 -17.72 -9.23 1.10
N THR A 74 -16.73 -8.81 0.33
CA THR A 74 -15.58 -9.64 -0.07
C THR A 74 -14.29 -8.82 -0.02
N PHE A 75 -13.19 -9.45 0.37
CA PHE A 75 -11.84 -8.89 0.36
C PHE A 75 -10.88 -9.89 -0.30
N ASP A 76 -10.35 -9.54 -1.46
CA ASP A 76 -9.74 -10.48 -2.43
C ASP A 76 -8.71 -9.73 -3.30
N THR A 77 -7.75 -9.11 -2.63
CA THR A 77 -6.68 -8.26 -3.21
C THR A 77 -5.35 -8.72 -2.66
N ASP A 78 -4.29 -8.72 -3.46
CA ASP A 78 -2.98 -9.21 -3.03
C ASP A 78 -2.16 -8.14 -2.28
N PHE A 79 -2.50 -6.87 -2.49
CA PHE A 79 -1.88 -5.74 -1.83
C PHE A 79 -2.92 -4.62 -1.62
N TYR A 80 -3.02 -4.07 -0.41
CA TYR A 80 -3.95 -3.01 -0.08
C TYR A 80 -3.36 -2.07 0.99
N TYR A 81 -3.37 -0.76 0.72
CA TYR A 81 -2.95 0.23 1.71
C TYR A 81 -4.01 0.40 2.80
N SER A 82 -3.67 0.09 4.06
CA SER A 82 -4.63 0.07 5.17
C SER A 82 -5.16 1.45 5.59
N GLY A 83 -4.61 2.54 5.04
CA GLY A 83 -4.91 3.90 5.48
C GLY A 83 -4.08 4.36 6.67
N TYR A 84 -3.34 3.45 7.31
CA TYR A 84 -2.42 3.75 8.41
C TYR A 84 -0.98 3.81 7.91
N PHE A 85 -0.20 4.74 8.45
CA PHE A 85 1.18 5.06 8.05
C PHE A 85 2.02 3.81 7.74
N TYR A 86 2.29 3.59 6.45
CA TYR A 86 3.15 2.53 5.90
C TYR A 86 2.76 1.10 6.30
N ARG A 87 1.45 0.88 6.49
CA ARG A 87 0.88 -0.42 6.80
C ARG A 87 0.01 -0.89 5.66
N PHE A 88 0.28 -2.11 5.22
CA PHE A 88 -0.34 -2.73 4.07
C PHE A 88 -0.97 -4.04 4.51
N ILE A 89 -2.14 -4.36 3.97
CA ILE A 89 -2.72 -5.68 4.03
C ILE A 89 -2.24 -6.41 2.78
N VAL A 90 -1.56 -7.53 2.95
CA VAL A 90 -0.99 -8.31 1.85
C VAL A 90 -1.48 -9.75 1.94
N SER A 91 -1.76 -10.36 0.79
CA SER A 91 -2.07 -11.79 0.76
C SER A 91 -0.82 -12.61 1.05
N GLU A 92 -1.00 -13.85 1.49
CA GLU A 92 0.08 -14.83 1.62
C GLU A 92 0.88 -14.97 0.31
N LYS A 93 0.19 -15.00 -0.84
CA LYS A 93 0.82 -15.11 -2.16
C LYS A 93 1.80 -13.95 -2.41
N PHE A 94 1.40 -12.73 -2.08
CA PHE A 94 2.26 -11.55 -2.26
C PHE A 94 3.39 -11.50 -1.23
N LEU A 95 3.14 -11.90 0.01
CA LEU A 95 4.17 -12.01 1.05
C LEU A 95 5.26 -13.02 0.64
N LEU A 96 4.87 -14.23 0.23
CA LEU A 96 5.80 -15.24 -0.25
C LEU A 96 6.58 -14.77 -1.49
N PHE A 97 5.97 -13.95 -2.35
CA PHE A 97 6.68 -13.34 -3.47
C PHE A 97 7.77 -12.36 -3.01
N ILE A 98 7.50 -11.53 -1.99
CA ILE A 98 8.51 -10.66 -1.39
C ILE A 98 9.65 -11.52 -0.81
N GLU A 99 9.32 -12.54 0.00
CA GLU A 99 10.30 -13.39 0.68
C GLU A 99 11.16 -14.21 -0.31
N ASN A 100 10.54 -14.87 -1.29
CA ASN A 100 11.23 -15.73 -2.26
C ASN A 100 12.20 -14.97 -3.18
N ASN A 101 11.97 -13.67 -3.38
CA ASN A 101 12.83 -12.80 -4.16
C ASN A 101 13.76 -11.94 -3.29
N SER A 102 13.74 -12.15 -1.96
CA SER A 102 14.50 -11.37 -0.98
C SER A 102 14.28 -9.86 -1.11
N PHE A 103 13.06 -9.46 -1.49
CA PHE A 103 12.69 -8.06 -1.54
C PHE A 103 12.48 -7.53 -0.12
N LEU A 104 12.80 -6.26 0.10
CA LEU A 104 12.60 -5.57 1.38
C LEU A 104 13.33 -6.21 2.58
N GLU A 105 14.42 -6.93 2.36
CA GLU A 105 15.16 -7.59 3.45
C GLU A 105 15.52 -6.59 4.55
N GLY A 106 15.09 -6.87 5.79
CA GLY A 106 15.32 -6.00 6.94
C GLY A 106 14.59 -4.65 6.91
N ALA A 107 13.62 -4.46 6.01
CA ALA A 107 12.87 -3.21 5.84
C ALA A 107 11.41 -3.26 6.31
N TYR A 108 10.89 -4.44 6.65
CA TYR A 108 9.53 -4.65 7.12
C TYR A 108 9.43 -5.67 8.24
N ASP A 109 8.33 -5.60 9.00
CA ASP A 109 7.81 -6.67 9.84
C ASP A 109 6.37 -6.98 9.44
N TYR A 110 5.88 -8.14 9.86
CA TYR A 110 4.51 -8.54 9.57
C TYR A 110 3.92 -9.42 10.67
N CYS A 111 2.59 -9.45 10.74
CA CYS A 111 1.86 -10.41 11.54
C CYS A 111 0.67 -10.97 10.77
N PRO A 112 0.23 -12.22 11.06
CA PRO A 112 -1.04 -12.75 10.59
C PRO A 112 -2.21 -11.78 10.82
N LEU A 113 -3.13 -11.73 9.85
CA LEU A 113 -4.28 -10.85 9.87
C LEU A 113 -5.55 -11.60 9.46
N THR A 114 -6.48 -11.73 10.39
CA THR A 114 -7.81 -12.30 10.12
C THR A 114 -8.77 -11.19 9.68
N VAL A 115 -9.29 -11.27 8.44
CA VAL A 115 -10.16 -10.24 7.84
C VAL A 115 -11.64 -10.64 7.96
N LEU A 116 -12.42 -9.82 8.66
CA LEU A 116 -13.82 -10.07 8.98
C LEU A 116 -14.71 -8.88 8.58
N SER A 117 -15.99 -9.14 8.38
CA SER A 117 -17.01 -8.08 8.35
C SER A 117 -17.22 -7.48 9.74
N LYS A 118 -17.93 -6.35 9.81
CA LYS A 118 -18.41 -5.77 11.08
C LYS A 118 -19.30 -6.72 11.90
N LYS A 119 -19.85 -7.78 11.29
CA LYS A 119 -20.62 -8.83 11.97
C LYS A 119 -19.76 -10.02 12.42
N LEU A 120 -18.44 -9.90 12.31
CA LEU A 120 -17.46 -10.94 12.66
C LEU A 120 -17.54 -12.18 11.76
N GLU A 121 -18.07 -12.03 10.56
CA GLU A 121 -18.11 -13.08 9.55
C GLU A 121 -16.90 -12.97 8.62
N PRO A 122 -16.19 -14.06 8.29
CA PRO A 122 -15.14 -14.02 7.29
C PRO A 122 -15.64 -13.49 5.95
N ILE A 123 -14.92 -12.54 5.37
CA ILE A 123 -15.22 -11.96 4.05
C ILE A 123 -14.20 -12.35 2.98
N THR A 124 -13.37 -13.34 3.28
CA THR A 124 -12.34 -13.86 2.39
C THR A 124 -12.06 -15.32 2.71
N GLN A 125 -11.40 -16.00 1.77
CA GLN A 125 -10.81 -17.33 1.96
C GLN A 125 -9.28 -17.29 1.83
N GLN A 126 -8.70 -16.12 1.55
CA GLN A 126 -7.26 -15.95 1.47
C GLN A 126 -6.68 -15.68 2.87
N SER A 127 -5.47 -16.17 3.11
CA SER A 127 -4.66 -15.77 4.26
C SER A 127 -4.07 -14.38 4.02
N TYR A 128 -4.16 -13.52 5.03
CA TYR A 128 -3.66 -12.15 4.97
C TYR A 128 -2.68 -11.86 6.10
N TYR A 129 -1.86 -10.85 5.86
CA TYR A 129 -0.89 -10.33 6.82
C TYR A 129 -0.98 -8.81 6.84
N LEU A 130 -0.79 -8.22 8.01
CA LEU A 130 -0.46 -6.81 8.12
C LEU A 130 1.05 -6.71 7.95
N LEU A 131 1.50 -6.10 6.85
CA LEU A 131 2.89 -5.77 6.58
C LEU A 131 3.13 -4.30 6.96
N ARG A 132 4.11 -4.03 7.81
CA ARG A 132 4.50 -2.67 8.20
C ARG A 132 5.93 -2.39 7.74
N VAL A 133 6.07 -1.35 6.93
CA VAL A 133 7.38 -0.90 6.44
C VAL A 133 7.98 0.09 7.42
N PHE A 134 9.24 -0.14 7.82
CA PHE A 134 9.96 0.73 8.74
C PHE A 134 11.32 1.21 8.21
N ARG A 135 11.78 0.73 7.04
CA ARG A 135 12.88 1.33 6.29
C ARG A 135 12.41 1.75 4.90
N PHE A 136 12.80 2.96 4.50
CA PHE A 136 12.48 3.54 3.19
C PHE A 136 13.76 3.87 2.45
N HIS A 137 13.72 3.75 1.14
CA HIS A 137 14.88 3.95 0.28
C HIS A 137 14.83 5.30 -0.44
N GLN A 138 14.79 6.39 0.35
CA GLN A 138 14.67 7.75 -0.19
C GLN A 138 15.86 8.14 -1.04
N GLU A 139 17.03 7.61 -0.68
CA GLU A 139 18.32 7.89 -1.29
C GLU A 139 18.46 7.35 -2.71
N LEU A 140 17.60 6.43 -3.14
CA LEU A 140 17.69 5.82 -4.48
C LEU A 140 17.22 6.74 -5.60
N ILE A 141 16.43 7.76 -5.26
CA ILE A 141 15.86 8.72 -6.21
C ILE A 141 16.38 10.11 -5.88
N ASN A 142 16.91 10.80 -6.88
CA ASN A 142 17.25 12.20 -6.79
C ASN A 142 15.98 13.04 -6.98
N TRP A 143 15.25 13.27 -5.89
CA TRP A 143 14.00 14.03 -5.91
C TRP A 143 14.16 15.51 -6.29
N GLN A 144 15.37 16.07 -6.21
CA GLN A 144 15.62 17.46 -6.58
C GLN A 144 15.80 17.61 -8.09
N ASP A 145 16.52 16.67 -8.71
CA ASP A 145 16.80 16.70 -10.15
C ASP A 145 15.74 15.95 -10.99
N SER A 146 14.82 15.24 -10.34
CA SER A 146 13.71 14.57 -11.01
C SER A 146 12.74 15.60 -11.62
N PRO A 147 12.45 15.56 -12.94
CA PRO A 147 11.53 16.48 -13.59
C PRO A 147 10.14 16.48 -12.96
N THR A 148 9.60 17.68 -12.75
CA THR A 148 8.30 17.85 -12.08
C THR A 148 7.30 18.69 -12.85
N VAL A 149 6.01 18.45 -12.59
CA VAL A 149 4.91 19.35 -12.94
C VAL A 149 4.12 19.78 -11.71
N PRO A 150 3.67 21.04 -11.61
CA PRO A 150 2.94 21.53 -10.46
C PRO A 150 1.56 20.87 -10.34
N LYS A 151 1.10 20.63 -9.11
CA LYS A 151 -0.30 20.34 -8.83
C LYS A 151 -1.12 21.62 -8.94
N LYS A 152 -2.17 21.63 -9.78
CA LYS A 152 -2.98 22.83 -10.08
C LYS A 152 -3.58 23.50 -8.84
N GLU A 153 -3.99 22.71 -7.83
CA GLU A 153 -4.66 23.21 -6.62
C GLU A 153 -3.97 22.73 -5.33
N SER A 154 -2.66 22.94 -5.21
CA SER A 154 -1.94 22.60 -3.97
C SER A 154 -1.61 23.83 -3.14
N PHE A 155 -2.15 23.88 -1.92
CA PHE A 155 -1.81 24.89 -0.91
C PHE A 155 -0.30 24.94 -0.56
N ASN A 156 0.45 23.85 -0.81
CA ASN A 156 1.85 23.71 -0.41
C ASN A 156 2.81 23.55 -1.60
N LYS A 157 2.47 24.06 -2.79
CA LYS A 157 3.28 23.92 -4.03
C LYS A 157 3.71 22.47 -4.30
N GLN A 158 2.79 21.51 -4.07
CA GLN A 158 3.09 20.12 -4.38
C GLN A 158 3.33 19.94 -5.87
N VAL A 159 4.13 18.92 -6.17
CA VAL A 159 4.52 18.56 -7.52
C VAL A 159 4.24 17.09 -7.78
N TYR A 160 4.11 16.78 -9.06
CA TYR A 160 4.17 15.43 -9.60
C TYR A 160 5.54 15.20 -10.23
N TYR A 161 6.06 13.98 -10.11
CA TYR A 161 7.33 13.58 -10.71
C TYR A 161 7.07 12.85 -12.03
N LEU A 162 7.40 13.49 -13.15
CA LEU A 162 7.21 12.93 -14.49
C LEU A 162 8.19 11.78 -14.77
N GLU A 163 9.36 11.86 -14.17
CA GLU A 163 10.43 10.88 -14.24
C GLU A 163 11.09 10.78 -12.86
N LEU A 164 11.75 9.66 -12.59
CA LEU A 164 12.48 9.41 -11.35
C LEU A 164 13.95 9.22 -11.70
N VAL A 165 14.75 10.26 -11.45
CA VAL A 165 16.19 10.21 -11.69
C VAL A 165 16.82 9.36 -10.59
N LEU A 166 17.47 8.26 -10.98
CA LEU A 166 18.15 7.37 -10.04
C LEU A 166 19.48 7.98 -9.58
N THR A 167 19.84 7.77 -8.32
CA THR A 167 21.16 8.16 -7.78
C THR A 167 22.24 7.10 -8.02
N LYS A 168 21.84 5.89 -8.40
CA LYS A 168 22.71 4.74 -8.64
C LYS A 168 22.40 4.09 -9.99
N ALA A 169 23.28 3.20 -10.44
CA ALA A 169 23.01 2.38 -11.62
C ALA A 169 21.82 1.44 -11.35
N GLU A 170 21.05 1.11 -12.40
CA GLU A 170 19.82 0.30 -12.26
C GLU A 170 20.06 -1.05 -11.59
N GLN A 171 21.24 -1.66 -11.77
CA GLN A 171 21.61 -2.94 -11.17
C GLN A 171 21.83 -2.88 -9.65
N GLU A 172 22.00 -1.68 -9.10
CA GLU A 172 22.17 -1.45 -7.66
C GLU A 172 20.84 -1.12 -6.97
N ILE A 173 19.75 -1.00 -7.74
CA ILE A 173 18.43 -0.71 -7.22
C ILE A 173 17.77 -2.02 -6.80
N PRO A 174 17.27 -2.14 -5.54
CA PRO A 174 16.49 -3.30 -5.13
C PRO A 174 15.27 -3.49 -6.04
N GLY A 175 14.90 -4.74 -6.30
CA GLY A 175 13.82 -5.07 -7.24
C GLY A 175 12.50 -4.42 -6.88
N LEU A 176 12.19 -4.35 -5.58
CA LEU A 176 11.02 -3.69 -5.00
C LEU A 176 11.44 -2.90 -3.76
N PHE A 177 10.98 -1.65 -3.65
CA PHE A 177 11.22 -0.81 -2.48
C PHE A 177 10.09 0.19 -2.23
N PHE A 178 10.05 0.72 -1.02
CA PHE A 178 9.18 1.84 -0.66
C PHE A 178 9.98 3.12 -0.54
N ALA A 179 9.34 4.23 -0.94
CA ALA A 179 9.85 5.54 -0.64
C ALA A 179 8.83 6.38 0.14
N ASN A 180 9.24 6.96 1.27
CA ASN A 180 8.45 7.95 1.98
C ASN A 180 8.59 9.35 1.35
N GLN A 181 8.15 9.48 0.10
CA GLN A 181 8.00 10.76 -0.56
C GLN A 181 6.52 11.14 -0.57
N ARG A 182 6.23 12.42 -0.30
CA ARG A 182 4.84 12.91 -0.28
C ARG A 182 4.16 12.61 -1.62
N GLY A 183 3.03 11.91 -1.57
CA GLY A 183 2.29 11.45 -2.75
C GLY A 183 2.58 10.00 -3.16
N PHE A 184 3.48 9.30 -2.47
CA PHE A 184 3.81 7.89 -2.75
C PHE A 184 3.67 6.98 -1.51
N SER A 185 3.03 7.46 -0.44
CA SER A 185 2.92 6.74 0.84
C SER A 185 2.11 5.43 0.76
N ASP A 186 1.25 5.30 -0.25
CA ASP A 186 0.42 4.13 -0.52
C ASP A 186 0.93 3.30 -1.70
N CYS A 187 2.17 3.54 -2.15
CA CYS A 187 2.75 2.93 -3.33
C CYS A 187 4.09 2.25 -3.01
N PHE A 188 4.41 1.18 -3.74
CA PHE A 188 5.78 0.68 -3.87
C PHE A 188 6.34 1.01 -5.26
N PHE A 189 7.65 1.02 -5.35
CA PHE A 189 8.42 1.14 -6.58
C PHE A 189 9.00 -0.23 -6.94
N CYS A 190 9.09 -0.52 -8.23
CA CYS A 190 9.81 -1.70 -8.69
C CYS A 190 10.57 -1.43 -9.99
N THR A 191 11.59 -2.27 -10.22
CA THR A 191 12.37 -2.28 -11.46
C THR A 191 11.62 -3.00 -12.58
N GLU A 192 12.02 -2.79 -13.84
CA GLU A 192 11.44 -3.51 -14.99
C GLU A 192 11.45 -5.04 -14.84
N PRO A 193 12.56 -5.71 -14.44
CA PRO A 193 12.52 -7.16 -14.24
C PRO A 193 11.52 -7.58 -13.16
N THR A 194 11.40 -6.80 -12.09
CA THR A 194 10.44 -7.10 -11.01
C THR A 194 9.00 -6.88 -11.44
N LYS A 195 8.74 -5.86 -12.27
CA LYS A 195 7.43 -5.67 -12.90
C LYS A 195 7.01 -6.89 -13.71
N GLN A 196 7.91 -7.45 -14.52
CA GLN A 196 7.62 -8.63 -15.33
C GLN A 196 7.20 -9.81 -14.44
N LEU A 197 7.91 -10.04 -13.33
CA LEU A 197 7.53 -11.06 -12.35
C LEU A 197 6.14 -10.78 -11.75
N ILE A 198 5.83 -9.52 -11.40
CA ILE A 198 4.52 -9.14 -10.85
C ILE A 198 3.40 -9.38 -11.86
N ASP A 199 3.60 -9.02 -13.12
CA ASP A 199 2.63 -9.24 -14.20
C ASP A 199 2.40 -10.74 -14.48
N GLU A 200 3.46 -11.56 -14.42
CA GLU A 200 3.36 -13.02 -14.57
C GLU A 200 2.55 -13.65 -13.44
N GLN A 201 2.71 -13.16 -12.21
CA GLN A 201 1.96 -13.63 -11.06
C GLN A 201 0.50 -13.19 -11.07
N ARG A 202 0.13 -12.14 -11.82
CA ARG A 202 -1.23 -11.59 -11.90
C ARG A 202 -1.82 -11.27 -10.54
N PHE A 203 -1.10 -10.48 -9.75
CA PHE A 203 -1.57 -10.06 -8.44
C PHE A 203 -2.80 -9.15 -8.55
N ARG A 204 -3.85 -9.46 -7.79
CA ARG A 204 -5.09 -8.70 -7.77
C ARG A 204 -4.91 -7.39 -7.03
N GLY A 205 -5.46 -6.32 -7.59
CA GLY A 205 -5.40 -4.98 -6.99
C GLY A 205 -4.06 -4.27 -7.14
N ILE A 206 -3.13 -4.86 -7.91
CA ILE A 206 -1.85 -4.23 -8.26
C ILE A 206 -1.88 -3.90 -9.76
N ALA A 207 -1.65 -2.64 -10.09
CA ALA A 207 -1.31 -2.22 -11.44
C ALA A 207 0.00 -1.44 -11.38
N LEU A 208 0.91 -1.72 -12.32
CA LEU A 208 2.21 -1.06 -12.38
C LEU A 208 2.26 -0.11 -13.57
N VAL A 209 2.61 1.14 -13.32
CA VAL A 209 2.68 2.20 -14.35
C VAL A 209 4.01 2.93 -14.29
N SER A 210 4.39 3.53 -15.41
CA SER A 210 5.54 4.43 -15.45
C SER A 210 5.26 5.70 -14.61
N PRO A 211 6.30 6.46 -14.22
CA PRO A 211 6.10 7.73 -13.51
C PRO A 211 5.21 8.70 -14.30
N ALA A 212 5.39 8.82 -15.62
CA ALA A 212 4.56 9.66 -16.47
C ALA A 212 3.08 9.24 -16.44
N ASP A 213 2.78 7.94 -16.55
CA ASP A 213 1.41 7.44 -16.46
C ASP A 213 0.83 7.62 -15.05
N TYR A 214 1.66 7.47 -14.01
CA TYR A 214 1.26 7.77 -12.63
C TYR A 214 0.82 9.22 -12.48
N VAL A 215 1.57 10.18 -13.06
CA VAL A 215 1.19 11.60 -13.08
C VAL A 215 -0.14 11.80 -13.78
N VAL A 216 -0.35 11.18 -14.95
CA VAL A 216 -1.62 11.29 -15.68
C VAL A 216 -2.79 10.79 -14.83
N GLU A 217 -2.66 9.65 -14.16
CA GLU A 217 -3.72 9.13 -13.29
C GLU A 217 -4.00 10.02 -12.09
N GLN A 218 -2.95 10.51 -11.41
CA GLN A 218 -3.13 11.37 -10.24
C GLN A 218 -3.72 12.73 -10.60
N GLN A 219 -3.25 13.34 -11.70
CA GLN A 219 -3.84 14.58 -12.23
C GLN A 219 -5.30 14.39 -12.59
N TYR A 220 -5.66 13.26 -13.23
CA TYR A 220 -7.04 12.97 -13.54
C TYR A 220 -7.90 12.89 -12.27
N ARG A 221 -7.42 12.19 -11.23
CA ARG A 221 -8.13 12.08 -9.94
C ARG A 221 -8.28 13.44 -9.24
N ASP A 222 -7.23 14.26 -9.22
CA ASP A 222 -7.27 15.61 -8.65
C ASP A 222 -8.23 16.53 -9.44
N ASP A 223 -8.28 16.41 -10.77
CA ASP A 223 -9.19 17.22 -11.62
C ASP A 223 -10.65 16.70 -11.58
N HIS A 224 -10.90 15.48 -11.08
CA HIS A 224 -12.22 14.84 -11.04
C HIS A 224 -12.58 14.33 -9.63
N LEU A 225 -12.42 15.18 -8.61
CA LEU A 225 -12.81 14.86 -7.23
C LEU A 225 -14.28 14.42 -7.08
N SER A 226 -15.13 14.84 -8.01
CA SER A 226 -16.57 14.49 -8.07
C SER A 226 -16.89 13.44 -9.15
N ALA A 227 -15.90 12.67 -9.61
CA ALA A 227 -16.12 11.59 -10.58
C ALA A 227 -17.23 10.65 -10.08
N THR A 228 -18.11 10.24 -11.00
CA THR A 228 -19.10 9.22 -10.66
C THR A 228 -18.44 7.85 -10.51
N PRO A 229 -19.01 6.95 -9.69
CA PRO A 229 -18.59 5.54 -9.61
C PRO A 229 -18.41 4.84 -10.98
N LYS A 230 -19.21 5.24 -11.97
CA LYS A 230 -19.15 4.68 -13.32
C LYS A 230 -17.88 5.11 -14.07
N GLU A 231 -17.53 6.39 -14.01
CA GLU A 231 -16.33 6.94 -14.65
C GLU A 231 -15.06 6.36 -14.02
N ALA A 232 -15.01 6.34 -12.69
CA ALA A 232 -13.89 5.75 -11.95
C ALA A 232 -13.72 4.25 -12.26
N ARG A 233 -14.80 3.47 -12.33
CA ARG A 233 -14.74 2.05 -12.76
C ARG A 233 -14.25 1.88 -14.19
N GLN A 234 -14.66 2.75 -15.10
CA GLN A 234 -14.20 2.66 -16.49
C GLN A 234 -12.69 2.90 -16.58
N ARG A 235 -12.17 3.82 -15.77
CA ARG A 235 -10.73 4.06 -15.67
C ARG A 235 -9.99 2.87 -15.03
N ASP A 236 -10.49 2.36 -13.91
CA ASP A 236 -9.91 1.19 -13.23
C ASP A 236 -9.89 -0.04 -14.15
N LYS A 237 -10.93 -0.26 -14.96
CA LYS A 237 -10.94 -1.35 -15.96
C LYS A 237 -9.79 -1.28 -16.95
N ILE A 238 -9.29 -0.09 -17.30
CA ILE A 238 -8.17 0.04 -18.24
C ILE A 238 -6.86 -0.35 -17.54
N ARG A 239 -6.72 -0.03 -16.25
CA ARG A 239 -5.47 -0.21 -15.51
C ARG A 239 -5.34 -1.55 -14.80
N PHE A 240 -6.46 -2.15 -14.41
CA PHE A 240 -6.51 -3.38 -13.61
C PHE A 240 -7.18 -4.56 -14.34
N ALA A 241 -7.50 -4.44 -15.64
CA ALA A 241 -7.90 -5.60 -16.43
C ALA A 241 -6.67 -6.47 -16.73
N GLN A 242 -6.38 -7.40 -15.81
CA GLN A 242 -5.48 -8.52 -16.00
C GLN A 242 -6.25 -9.83 -15.78
#